data_AF-A0A7S4G3C8-F1
#
_entry.id   AF-A0A7S4G3C8-F1
#
_cell.length_a   1.000
_cell.length_b   1.000
_cell.length_c   1.000
_cell.angle_alpha   90.00
_cell.angle_beta   90.00
_cell.angle_gamma   90.00
#
_symmetry.space_group_name_H-M   'P 1'
#
loop_
_entity.id
_entity.type
_entity.pdbx_description
1 polymer ?
#
loop_
_entity_poly.entity_id
_entity_poly.type
_entity_poly.pdbx_seq_one_letter_code
_entity_poly.pdbx_strand_id
1 'polypeptide(L)'
;FFSSMSCQHDHGHGMGHHPDWGSEVHDGIYMRDNRPNGMGPHTYNRELDPRLIPDEIKRLQRVIEKLEESNAELQAALQEDPTEQEFKIAVEENLVVIARTKCKIRELEKRTPCKCSPAADDDGMSNASLML
;
A
#
# COMPACT_ATOMS: atom_id res chain seq x y z
N PHE A 1 -31.77 56.56 -16.11
CA PHE A 1 -30.37 56.93 -16.37
C PHE A 1 -29.62 56.93 -15.04
N PHE A 2 -28.62 56.02 -14.92
CA PHE A 2 -27.42 56.01 -14.05
C PHE A 2 -27.57 56.23 -12.54
N SER A 3 -27.32 55.18 -11.73
CA SER A 3 -26.05 54.87 -11.02
C SER A 3 -25.98 55.58 -9.66
N SER A 4 -25.40 55.05 -8.58
CA SER A 4 -24.38 54.02 -8.44
C SER A 4 -24.47 53.42 -7.03
N MET A 5 -24.22 52.12 -6.93
CA MET A 5 -23.76 51.47 -5.71
C MET A 5 -22.42 52.08 -5.29
N SER A 6 -22.16 52.14 -3.99
CA SER A 6 -20.79 52.23 -3.47
C SER A 6 -20.69 51.40 -2.19
N CYS A 7 -19.71 50.52 -2.25
CA CYS A 7 -19.39 49.45 -1.35
C CYS A 7 -18.57 49.99 -0.18
N GLN A 8 -18.69 49.36 0.99
CA GLN A 8 -17.56 49.10 1.90
C GLN A 8 -17.97 47.96 2.84
N HIS A 9 -17.60 46.75 2.44
CA HIS A 9 -17.64 45.56 3.27
C HIS A 9 -16.31 45.51 4.04
N ASP A 10 -16.42 45.60 5.36
CA ASP A 10 -15.33 45.39 6.31
C ASP A 10 -14.76 43.97 6.15
N HIS A 11 -13.45 43.87 5.93
CA HIS A 11 -12.74 42.60 5.81
C HIS A 11 -12.29 42.12 7.19
N GLY A 12 -13.20 41.50 7.94
CA GLY A 12 -12.85 40.64 9.07
C GLY A 12 -12.51 39.24 8.59
N HIS A 13 -11.23 38.95 8.32
CA HIS A 13 -10.77 37.60 8.03
C HIS A 13 -10.93 36.70 9.27
N GLY A 14 -11.91 35.79 9.20
CA GLY A 14 -12.06 34.69 10.14
C GLY A 14 -10.94 33.68 9.95
N MET A 15 -10.07 33.55 10.95
CA MET A 15 -9.12 32.44 11.08
C MET A 15 -9.93 31.17 11.38
N GLY A 16 -10.22 30.40 10.34
CA GLY A 16 -10.72 29.03 10.48
C GLY A 16 -9.63 28.14 11.06
N HIS A 17 -9.87 27.59 12.24
CA HIS A 17 -9.07 26.53 12.83
C HIS A 17 -9.12 25.29 11.93
N HIS A 18 -8.02 24.99 11.25
CA HIS A 18 -7.78 23.71 10.60
C HIS A 18 -7.26 22.72 11.66
N PRO A 19 -7.80 21.51 11.80
CA PRO A 19 -7.19 20.51 12.66
C PRO A 19 -5.84 20.07 12.06
N ASP A 20 -4.81 20.23 12.88
CA ASP A 20 -3.42 19.82 12.66
C ASP A 20 -3.32 18.29 12.71
N TRP A 21 -3.20 17.65 11.54
CA TRP A 21 -2.99 16.21 11.40
C TRP A 21 -1.53 15.89 11.01
N GLY A 22 -0.56 16.70 11.43
CA GLY A 22 0.76 16.63 10.82
C GLY A 22 1.95 16.96 11.70
N SER A 23 2.12 16.31 12.85
CA SER A 23 3.45 16.17 13.48
C SER A 23 3.48 15.08 14.54
N GLU A 24 3.48 13.81 14.14
CA GLU A 24 4.13 12.76 14.92
C GLU A 24 5.18 12.11 14.02
N VAL A 25 6.35 12.75 13.97
CA VAL A 25 7.53 12.29 13.24
C VAL A 25 8.15 11.21 14.12
N HIS A 26 8.01 9.94 13.72
CA HIS A 26 8.78 8.87 14.33
C HIS A 26 10.28 9.07 14.01
N ASP A 27 11.08 9.15 15.07
CA ASP A 27 12.54 9.19 15.02
C ASP A 27 13.08 8.01 14.20
N GLY A 28 13.81 8.31 13.12
CA GLY A 28 14.55 7.27 12.40
C GLY A 28 15.04 7.58 10.98
N ILE A 29 14.83 8.78 10.43
CA ILE A 29 15.25 9.09 9.07
C ILE A 29 16.39 10.11 9.09
N TYR A 30 17.61 9.63 8.80
CA TYR A 30 18.76 10.48 8.49
C TYR A 30 18.44 11.38 7.30
N MET A 31 18.09 12.63 7.59
CA MET A 31 17.98 13.69 6.58
C MET A 31 19.39 14.04 6.10
N ARG A 32 19.66 13.78 4.82
CA ARG A 32 20.54 14.67 4.03
C ARG A 32 19.83 15.02 2.73
N ASP A 33 18.77 15.80 2.89
CA ASP A 33 18.16 16.55 1.81
C ASP A 33 19.18 17.57 1.28
N ASN A 34 19.67 17.34 0.06
CA ASN A 34 20.23 18.39 -0.80
C ASN A 34 19.65 18.16 -2.20
N ARG A 35 18.45 18.69 -2.45
CA ARG A 35 17.79 18.71 -3.77
C ARG A 35 18.38 19.86 -4.61
N PRO A 36 18.38 19.80 -5.96
CA PRO A 36 17.19 20.28 -6.69
C PRO A 36 16.90 19.60 -8.05
N ASN A 37 15.64 19.76 -8.50
CA ASN A 37 15.17 19.73 -9.88
C ASN A 37 15.48 18.51 -10.76
N GLY A 38 14.50 17.60 -10.86
CA GLY A 38 14.46 16.55 -11.86
C GLY A 38 13.39 15.53 -11.55
N MET A 39 12.11 15.89 -11.75
CA MET A 39 11.02 14.92 -11.83
C MET A 39 11.24 14.02 -13.05
N GLY A 40 12.09 13.01 -12.92
CA GLY A 40 11.95 11.76 -13.64
C GLY A 40 11.04 10.83 -12.84
N PRO A 41 10.35 9.87 -13.47
CA PRO A 41 9.68 8.83 -12.73
C PRO A 41 10.79 8.03 -12.03
N HIS A 42 11.04 8.31 -10.76
CA HIS A 42 11.89 7.44 -9.96
C HIS A 42 11.13 6.12 -9.82
N THR A 43 11.35 5.24 -10.78
CA THR A 43 11.28 3.81 -10.55
C THR A 43 12.36 3.53 -9.51
N TYR A 44 12.01 3.64 -8.23
CA TYR A 44 12.84 3.15 -7.13
C TYR A 44 12.86 1.62 -7.25
N ASN A 45 13.58 1.10 -8.24
CA ASN A 45 14.18 -0.23 -8.14
C ASN A 45 15.30 -0.11 -7.12
N ARG A 46 14.95 0.19 -5.86
CA ARG A 46 15.81 -0.11 -4.74
C ARG A 46 15.84 -1.62 -4.69
N GLU A 47 16.99 -2.19 -5.02
CA GLU A 47 17.24 -3.61 -4.83
C GLU A 47 16.97 -3.91 -3.35
N LEU A 48 15.88 -4.62 -3.09
CA LEU A 48 15.52 -5.05 -1.74
C LEU A 48 16.51 -6.15 -1.34
N ASP A 49 17.07 -6.08 -0.13
CA ASP A 49 17.89 -7.17 0.41
C ASP A 49 17.09 -8.48 0.33
N PRO A 50 17.64 -9.56 -0.28
CA PRO A 50 16.97 -10.85 -0.37
C PRO A 50 16.40 -11.38 0.94
N ARG A 51 17.01 -11.04 2.08
CA ARG A 51 16.56 -11.44 3.43
C ARG A 51 15.25 -10.74 3.84
N LEU A 52 14.97 -9.56 3.29
CA LEU A 52 13.79 -8.76 3.60
C LEU A 52 12.62 -9.04 2.64
N ILE A 53 12.85 -9.80 1.56
CA ILE A 53 11.82 -10.14 0.57
C ILE A 53 10.59 -10.81 1.21
N PRO A 54 10.72 -11.80 2.12
CA PRO A 54 9.55 -12.42 2.74
C PRO A 54 8.71 -11.44 3.56
N ASP A 55 9.34 -10.51 4.28
CA ASP A 55 8.64 -9.52 5.10
C ASP A 55 7.97 -8.45 4.24
N GLU A 56 8.59 -8.07 3.13
CA GLU A 56 7.98 -7.18 2.15
C GLU A 56 6.76 -7.83 1.48
N ILE A 57 6.85 -9.12 1.12
CA ILE A 57 5.69 -9.86 0.59
C ILE A 57 4.54 -9.85 1.62
N LYS A 58 4.81 -10.16 2.89
CA LYS A 58 3.79 -10.10 3.97
C LYS A 58 3.21 -8.70 4.16
N ARG A 59 4.03 -7.65 4.01
CA ARG A 59 3.55 -6.27 4.08
C ARG A 59 2.61 -5.96 2.93
N LEU A 60 2.96 -6.36 1.70
CA LEU A 60 2.13 -6.17 0.51
C LEU A 60 0.83 -6.99 0.57
N GLN A 61 0.86 -8.19 1.14
CA GLN A 61 -0.33 -9.01 1.39
C GLN A 61 -1.31 -8.30 2.34
N ARG A 62 -0.83 -7.76 3.46
CA ARG A 62 -1.65 -6.96 4.38
C ARG A 62 -2.26 -5.71 3.75
N VAL A 63 -1.56 -5.09 2.79
CA VAL A 63 -2.10 -3.97 2.03
C VAL A 63 -3.26 -4.42 1.13
N ILE A 64 -3.12 -5.57 0.46
CA ILE A 64 -4.20 -6.14 -0.35
C ILE A 64 -5.42 -6.46 0.53
N GLU A 65 -5.23 -7.11 1.68
CA GLU A 65 -6.31 -7.45 2.61
C GLU A 65 -7.13 -6.21 2.99
N LYS A 66 -6.46 -5.13 3.40
CA LYS A 66 -7.14 -3.87 3.75
C LYS A 66 -7.88 -3.22 2.58
N LEU A 67 -7.33 -3.30 1.37
CA LEU A 67 -8.00 -2.76 0.18
C LEU A 67 -9.21 -3.62 -0.20
N GLU A 68 -9.14 -4.93 0.00
CA GLU A 68 -10.27 -5.86 -0.23
C GLU A 68 -11.38 -5.63 0.81
N GLU A 69 -11.04 -5.41 2.09
CA GLU A 69 -11.98 -4.98 3.14
C GLU A 69 -12.65 -3.64 2.80
N SER A 70 -11.86 -2.63 2.43
CA SER A 70 -12.38 -1.31 2.04
C SER A 70 -13.31 -1.40 0.81
N ASN A 71 -12.98 -2.25 -0.16
CA ASN A 71 -13.86 -2.47 -1.31
C ASN A 71 -15.18 -3.13 -0.92
N ALA A 72 -15.19 -4.02 0.08
CA ALA A 72 -16.43 -4.63 0.57
C ALA A 72 -17.33 -3.58 1.25
N GLU A 73 -16.75 -2.67 2.03
CA GLU A 73 -17.47 -1.54 2.64
C GLU A 73 -18.03 -0.58 1.59
N LEU A 74 -17.23 -0.20 0.59
CA LEU A 74 -17.67 0.67 -0.51
C LEU A 74 -18.77 0.01 -1.35
N GLN A 75 -18.69 -1.31 -1.58
CA GLN A 75 -19.74 -2.06 -2.27
C GLN A 75 -21.03 -2.11 -1.46
N ALA A 76 -20.97 -2.26 -0.14
CA ALA A 76 -22.14 -2.18 0.72
C ALA A 76 -22.78 -0.79 0.64
N ALA A 77 -21.97 0.28 0.71
CA ALA A 77 -22.46 1.66 0.56
C ALA A 77 -23.10 1.90 -0.82
N LEU A 78 -22.55 1.33 -1.90
CA LEU A 78 -23.13 1.39 -3.24
C LEU A 78 -24.45 0.64 -3.40
N GLN A 79 -24.72 -0.36 -2.54
CA GLN A 79 -26.03 -1.03 -2.52
C GLN A 79 -27.09 -0.13 -1.88
N GLU A 80 -26.70 0.71 -0.93
CA GLU A 80 -27.58 1.69 -0.29
C GLU A 80 -27.81 2.91 -1.17
N ASP A 81 -26.75 3.45 -1.79
CA ASP A 81 -26.81 4.53 -2.78
C ASP A 81 -26.03 4.19 -4.06
N PRO A 82 -26.70 3.67 -5.09
CA PRO A 82 -26.06 3.28 -6.34
C PRO A 82 -25.69 4.48 -7.23
N THR A 83 -26.10 5.69 -6.88
CA THR A 83 -25.82 6.91 -7.66
C THR A 83 -24.50 7.56 -7.28
N GLU A 84 -23.93 7.17 -6.13
CA GLU A 84 -22.68 7.71 -5.63
C GLU A 84 -21.49 7.28 -6.51
N GLN A 85 -21.12 8.16 -7.43
CA GLN A 85 -20.10 7.86 -8.44
C GLN A 85 -18.69 7.82 -7.83
N GLU A 86 -18.46 8.55 -6.74
CA GLU A 86 -17.18 8.58 -6.03
C GLU A 86 -16.80 7.19 -5.48
N PHE A 87 -17.78 6.45 -4.93
CA PHE A 87 -17.53 5.09 -4.44
C PHE A 87 -17.19 4.11 -5.57
N LYS A 88 -17.79 4.26 -6.75
CA LYS A 88 -17.45 3.43 -7.92
C LYS A 88 -16.01 3.67 -8.36
N ILE A 89 -15.61 4.95 -8.46
CA ILE A 89 -14.25 5.34 -8.82
C ILE A 89 -13.24 4.79 -7.79
N ALA A 90 -13.52 4.95 -6.50
CA ALA A 90 -12.65 4.45 -5.43
C ALA A 90 -12.45 2.93 -5.50
N VAL A 91 -13.51 2.16 -5.77
CA VAL A 91 -13.40 0.70 -5.97
C VAL A 91 -12.52 0.37 -7.17
N GLU A 92 -12.70 1.07 -8.30
CA GLU A 92 -11.89 0.85 -9.51
C GLU A 92 -10.40 1.17 -9.26
N GLU A 93 -10.10 2.28 -8.58
CA GLU A 93 -8.73 2.65 -8.22
C GLU A 93 -8.10 1.61 -7.29
N ASN A 94 -8.81 1.16 -6.27
CA ASN A 94 -8.34 0.12 -5.35
C ASN A 94 -8.04 -1.19 -6.10
N LEU A 95 -8.88 -1.58 -7.07
CA LEU A 95 -8.63 -2.78 -7.89
C LEU A 95 -7.34 -2.66 -8.70
N VAL A 96 -7.04 -1.49 -9.26
CA VAL A 96 -5.77 -1.23 -9.96
C VAL A 96 -4.58 -1.35 -9.01
N VAL A 97 -4.68 -0.80 -7.79
CA VAL A 97 -3.63 -0.89 -6.77
C VAL A 97 -3.41 -2.34 -6.33
N ILE A 98 -4.48 -3.11 -6.10
CA ILE A 98 -4.42 -4.54 -5.78
C ILE A 98 -3.71 -5.30 -6.91
N ALA A 99 -4.09 -5.07 -8.16
CA ALA A 99 -3.48 -5.75 -9.31
C ALA A 99 -1.97 -5.45 -9.41
N ARG A 100 -1.58 -4.17 -9.26
CA ARG A 100 -0.17 -3.76 -9.25
C ARG A 100 0.60 -4.38 -8.10
N THR A 101 -0.01 -4.46 -6.93
CA THR A 101 0.58 -5.06 -5.72
C THR A 101 0.76 -6.57 -5.89
N LYS A 102 -0.24 -7.28 -6.44
CA LYS A 102 -0.15 -8.71 -6.78
C LYS A 102 0.97 -8.98 -7.81
N CYS A 103 1.12 -8.12 -8.82
CA CYS A 103 2.25 -8.20 -9.75
C CYS A 103 3.60 -8.05 -9.02
N LYS A 104 3.71 -7.09 -8.09
CA LYS A 104 4.94 -6.89 -7.33
C LYS A 104 5.29 -8.08 -6.45
N ILE A 105 4.31 -8.70 -5.80
CA ILE A 105 4.51 -9.93 -5.03
C ILE A 105 5.07 -11.03 -5.93
N ARG A 106 4.49 -11.27 -7.10
CA ARG A 106 4.99 -12.29 -8.05
C ARG A 106 6.43 -12.04 -8.50
N GLU A 107 6.82 -10.77 -8.67
CA GLU A 107 8.20 -10.41 -8.99
C GLU A 107 9.17 -10.70 -7.84
N LEU A 108 8.72 -10.46 -6.60
CA LEU A 108 9.50 -10.73 -5.39
C LEU A 108 9.62 -12.23 -5.13
N GLU A 109 8.55 -13.00 -5.32
CA GLU A 109 8.53 -14.45 -5.18
C GLU A 109 9.54 -15.15 -6.11
N LYS A 110 9.72 -14.63 -7.34
CA LYS A 110 10.75 -15.12 -8.29
C LYS A 110 12.19 -14.91 -7.79
N ARG A 111 12.40 -13.95 -6.90
CA ARG A 111 13.73 -13.59 -6.35
C ARG A 111 14.05 -14.35 -5.07
N THR A 112 13.04 -14.92 -4.40
CA THR A 112 13.26 -15.84 -3.29
C THR A 112 13.82 -17.16 -3.82
N PRO A 113 15.04 -17.58 -3.40
CA PRO A 113 15.59 -18.85 -3.83
C PRO A 113 14.68 -20.00 -3.38
N CYS A 114 14.57 -21.06 -4.19
CA CYS A 114 13.83 -22.24 -3.78
C CYS A 114 14.35 -22.74 -2.44
N LYS A 115 13.45 -23.00 -1.49
CA LYS A 115 13.71 -24.02 -0.48
C LYS A 115 13.59 -25.36 -1.18
N CYS A 116 14.58 -25.66 -2.00
CA CYS A 116 14.75 -26.98 -2.55
C CYS A 116 15.00 -27.85 -1.29
N SER A 117 14.03 -28.71 -0.96
CA SER A 117 14.05 -29.56 0.23
C SER A 117 15.41 -30.24 0.36
N PRO A 118 15.98 -30.40 1.58
CA PRO A 118 17.08 -31.34 1.73
C PRO A 118 16.58 -32.67 1.16
N ALA A 119 17.35 -33.20 0.22
CA ALA A 119 17.12 -34.50 -0.36
C ALA A 119 16.83 -35.48 0.78
N ALA A 120 15.86 -36.36 0.57
CA ALA A 120 15.71 -37.53 1.40
C ALA A 120 17.07 -38.23 1.44
N ASP A 121 17.76 -38.16 2.57
CA ASP A 121 18.78 -39.13 2.92
C ASP A 121 18.02 -40.42 3.21
N ASP A 122 17.74 -41.13 2.11
CA ASP A 122 17.58 -42.57 2.08
C ASP A 122 18.93 -43.16 2.48
N ASP A 123 19.10 -43.46 3.76
CA ASP A 123 20.10 -44.40 4.20
C ASP A 123 19.48 -45.33 5.25
N GLY A 124 19.37 -46.58 4.81
CA GLY A 124 18.57 -47.61 5.44
C GLY A 124 19.06 -48.04 6.82
N MET A 125 18.11 -48.58 7.58
CA MET A 125 18.36 -49.72 8.45
C MET A 125 17.07 -50.53 8.58
N SER A 126 16.85 -51.39 7.59
CA SER A 126 16.17 -52.65 7.83
C SER A 126 16.92 -53.37 8.94
N ASN A 127 16.32 -53.55 10.12
CA ASN A 127 16.67 -54.71 10.92
C ASN A 127 15.51 -55.21 11.79
N ALA A 128 15.06 -56.40 11.38
CA ALA A 128 14.54 -57.50 12.18
C ALA A 128 14.05 -57.22 13.60
N SER A 129 12.76 -57.45 13.84
CA SER A 129 12.32 -58.28 14.96
C SER A 129 10.91 -58.80 14.70
N LEU A 130 10.88 -59.93 14.00
CA LEU A 130 9.73 -60.82 13.92
C LEU A 130 10.27 -62.20 14.27
N MET A 131 10.41 -62.47 15.56
CA MET A 131 10.48 -63.84 16.08
C MET A 131 9.78 -63.92 17.44
N LEU A 132 8.72 -64.74 17.41
CA LEU A 132 8.00 -65.43 18.49
C LEU A 132 7.08 -64.59 19.37
#